data_AF-F9DQ73-F1
#
_entry.id   AF-F9DQ73-F1
#
_cell.length_a   1.000
_cell.length_b   1.000
_cell.length_c   1.000
_cell.angle_alpha   90.00
_cell.angle_beta   90.00
_cell.angle_gamma   90.00
#
_symmetry.space_group_name_H-M   'P 1'
#
loop_
_entity.id
_entity.type
_entity.pdbx_description
1 polymer ?
#
loop_
_entity_poly.entity_id
_entity_poly.type
_entity_poly.pdbx_seq_one_letter_code
_entity_poly.pdbx_strand_id
1 'polypeptide(L)'
;AIVSSKDLIDKYTTNMWILISSTWHDEIEKQLKELGIKNIKTYSLNEYVNNTYIKNGTSESYKRYFIEEVNEFEKFYNMLEDLDSRQVFKNLIAYRISGNLDCLKESSFSQYFHPKVHPVKGDVIIDGGGFTGDTVKQFNNYLHSCCKIHSFVPSSNNYAQMVSFIEVENLLNVTAVQAGLGEKIGKFCMNPIKDGNNPGYSISTERSEEIMVISLDEYVEK
;
A
#
# COMPACT_ATOMS: atom_id res chain seq x y z
N ALA A 1 20.79 -17.87 10.14
CA ALA A 1 21.88 -16.89 9.96
C ALA A 1 21.42 -15.88 8.92
N ILE A 2 21.60 -14.58 9.18
CA ILE A 2 21.35 -13.52 8.19
C ILE A 2 22.70 -13.22 7.52
N VAL A 3 22.74 -13.27 6.19
CA VAL A 3 23.96 -13.08 5.39
C VAL A 3 23.64 -12.08 4.29
N SER A 4 24.50 -11.08 4.08
CA SER A 4 24.30 -10.12 2.98
C SER A 4 24.55 -10.78 1.62
N SER A 5 23.96 -10.26 0.54
CA SER A 5 24.20 -10.75 -0.82
C SER A 5 25.67 -10.68 -1.22
N LYS A 6 26.41 -9.68 -0.70
CA LYS A 6 27.85 -9.52 -0.93
C LYS A 6 28.67 -10.57 -0.19
N ASP A 7 28.38 -10.79 1.10
CA ASP A 7 29.03 -11.85 1.88
C ASP A 7 28.77 -13.24 1.30
N LEU A 8 27.60 -13.42 0.66
CA LEU A 8 27.21 -14.65 0.01
C LEU A 8 28.09 -14.96 -1.20
N ILE A 9 28.52 -13.93 -1.94
CA ILE A 9 29.43 -14.07 -3.09
C ILE A 9 30.87 -14.24 -2.61
N ASP A 10 31.27 -13.50 -1.58
CA ASP A 10 32.65 -13.54 -1.06
C ASP A 10 32.95 -14.87 -0.36
N LYS A 11 31.95 -15.50 0.28
CA LYS A 11 32.12 -16.80 0.97
C LYS A 11 31.81 -18.03 0.14
N TYR A 12 30.94 -17.92 -0.87
CA TYR A 12 30.45 -19.09 -1.60
C TYR A 12 30.70 -18.93 -3.09
N THR A 13 31.26 -19.99 -3.71
CA THR A 13 31.57 -19.99 -5.15
C THR A 13 30.31 -19.81 -6.00
N THR A 14 30.47 -19.23 -7.21
CA THR A 14 29.40 -18.95 -8.19
C THR A 14 28.61 -20.17 -8.68
N ASN A 15 28.95 -21.37 -8.20
CA ASN A 15 28.36 -22.64 -8.64
C ASN A 15 27.28 -23.20 -7.67
N MET A 16 26.94 -22.46 -6.60
CA MET A 16 25.89 -22.85 -5.66
C MET A 16 24.48 -22.61 -6.23
N TRP A 17 23.56 -23.54 -6.01
CA TRP A 17 22.14 -23.31 -6.29
C TRP A 17 21.51 -22.45 -5.20
N ILE A 18 20.90 -21.34 -5.59
CA ILE A 18 20.10 -20.48 -4.71
C ILE A 18 18.62 -20.74 -4.99
N LEU A 19 17.90 -21.15 -3.96
CA LEU A 19 16.44 -21.25 -3.99
C LEU A 19 15.84 -20.01 -3.33
N ILE A 20 15.02 -19.26 -4.05
CA ILE A 20 14.33 -18.08 -3.54
C ILE A 20 12.87 -18.48 -3.24
N SER A 21 12.52 -18.54 -1.95
CA SER A 21 11.16 -18.81 -1.46
C SER A 21 10.58 -17.57 -0.79
N SER A 22 10.48 -16.48 -1.54
CA SER A 22 10.02 -15.17 -1.09
C SER A 22 8.90 -14.68 -2.02
N THR A 23 8.01 -13.81 -1.52
CA THR A 23 7.05 -13.08 -2.36
C THR A 23 7.74 -12.01 -3.22
N TRP A 24 8.97 -11.63 -2.88
CA TRP A 24 9.82 -10.68 -3.62
C TRP A 24 10.82 -11.40 -4.53
N HIS A 25 10.44 -12.57 -5.07
CA HIS A 25 11.41 -13.44 -5.74
C HIS A 25 11.99 -12.82 -7.01
N ASP A 26 11.23 -11.99 -7.71
CA ASP A 26 11.66 -11.38 -8.97
C ASP A 26 12.73 -10.32 -8.75
N GLU A 27 12.56 -9.44 -7.75
CA GLU A 27 13.55 -8.42 -7.42
C GLU A 27 14.82 -9.04 -6.85
N ILE A 28 14.68 -10.06 -5.99
CA ILE A 28 15.83 -10.78 -5.43
C ILE A 28 16.57 -11.52 -6.55
N GLU A 29 15.87 -12.21 -7.45
CA GLU A 29 16.48 -12.90 -8.58
C GLU A 29 17.23 -11.92 -9.48
N LYS A 30 16.64 -10.76 -9.78
CA LYS A 30 17.28 -9.71 -10.58
C LYS A 30 18.57 -9.22 -9.93
N GLN A 31 18.55 -8.89 -8.63
CA GLN A 31 19.73 -8.44 -7.90
C GLN A 31 20.84 -9.51 -7.89
N LEU A 32 20.49 -10.77 -7.67
CA LEU A 32 21.47 -11.87 -7.66
C LEU A 32 22.06 -12.15 -9.05
N LYS A 33 21.26 -12.00 -10.12
CA LYS A 33 21.74 -12.07 -11.51
C LYS A 33 22.71 -10.93 -11.85
N GLU A 34 22.40 -9.71 -11.42
CA GLU A 34 23.29 -8.54 -11.59
C GLU A 34 24.64 -8.74 -10.87
N LEU A 35 24.64 -9.51 -9.80
CA LEU A 35 25.84 -9.92 -9.07
C LEU A 35 26.56 -11.16 -9.67
N GLY A 36 26.10 -11.67 -10.83
CA GLY A 36 26.75 -12.74 -11.57
C GLY A 36 26.39 -14.17 -11.15
N ILE A 37 25.38 -14.33 -10.28
CA ILE A 37 24.89 -15.65 -9.85
C ILE A 37 23.98 -16.22 -10.94
N LYS A 38 24.27 -17.45 -11.39
CA LYS A 38 23.56 -18.09 -12.52
C LYS A 38 22.58 -19.19 -12.09
N ASN A 39 22.90 -19.90 -11.02
CA ASN A 39 22.15 -21.09 -10.60
C ASN A 39 21.06 -20.68 -9.61
N ILE A 40 19.99 -20.07 -10.11
CA ILE A 40 18.87 -19.60 -9.30
C ILE A 40 17.61 -20.40 -9.66
N LYS A 41 16.87 -20.83 -8.65
CA LYS A 41 15.47 -21.25 -8.79
C LYS A 41 14.60 -20.38 -7.91
N THR A 42 13.47 -19.94 -8.46
CA THR A 42 12.41 -19.31 -7.68
C THR A 42 11.36 -20.37 -7.38
N TYR A 43 10.91 -20.43 -6.13
CA TYR A 43 9.69 -21.13 -5.76
C TYR A 43 8.65 -20.06 -5.53
N SER A 44 7.82 -19.83 -6.54
CA SER A 44 6.76 -18.85 -6.42
C SER A 44 5.80 -19.30 -5.33
N LEU A 45 5.72 -18.54 -4.24
CA LEU A 45 4.68 -18.72 -3.23
C LEU A 45 3.29 -18.39 -3.80
N ASN A 46 3.20 -17.89 -5.03
CA ASN A 46 1.93 -17.53 -5.68
C ASN A 46 0.99 -18.73 -5.76
N GLU A 47 1.48 -19.94 -6.03
CA GLU A 47 0.63 -21.14 -6.02
C GLU A 47 0.07 -21.42 -4.62
N TYR A 48 0.87 -21.24 -3.57
CA TYR A 48 0.42 -21.45 -2.19
C TYR A 48 -0.57 -20.37 -1.75
N VAL A 49 -0.27 -19.09 -2.05
CA VAL A 49 -1.15 -17.95 -1.77
C VAL A 49 -2.46 -18.09 -2.52
N ASN A 50 -2.41 -18.43 -3.82
CA ASN A 50 -3.61 -18.64 -4.63
C ASN A 50 -4.45 -19.82 -4.11
N ASN A 51 -3.81 -20.93 -3.78
CA ASN A 51 -4.52 -22.06 -3.16
C ASN A 51 -5.19 -21.69 -1.84
N THR A 52 -4.54 -20.86 -1.01
CA THR A 52 -5.14 -20.38 0.25
C THR A 52 -6.29 -19.41 -0.02
N TYR A 53 -6.12 -18.49 -0.97
CA TYR A 53 -7.13 -17.52 -1.41
C TYR A 53 -8.40 -18.19 -1.95
N ILE A 54 -8.24 -19.28 -2.71
CA ILE A 54 -9.33 -20.11 -3.21
C ILE A 54 -9.96 -20.92 -2.06
N LYS A 55 -9.15 -21.63 -1.25
CA LYS A 55 -9.65 -22.47 -0.15
C LYS A 55 -10.44 -21.69 0.90
N ASN A 56 -10.06 -20.45 1.17
CA ASN A 56 -10.76 -19.58 2.11
C ASN A 56 -12.05 -18.98 1.54
N GLY A 57 -12.41 -19.31 0.29
CA GLY A 57 -13.63 -18.81 -0.36
C GLY A 57 -13.57 -17.35 -0.79
N THR A 58 -12.41 -16.71 -0.71
CA THR A 58 -12.22 -15.29 -1.07
C THR A 58 -12.47 -15.07 -2.55
N SER A 59 -11.91 -15.94 -3.40
CA SER A 59 -12.14 -15.96 -4.85
C SER A 59 -13.64 -16.02 -5.21
N GLU A 60 -14.37 -16.98 -4.64
CA GLU A 60 -15.79 -17.16 -4.93
C GLU A 60 -16.65 -15.99 -4.40
N SER A 61 -16.25 -15.41 -3.26
CA SER A 61 -16.91 -14.21 -2.72
C SER A 61 -16.77 -13.01 -3.65
N TYR A 62 -15.56 -12.74 -4.16
CA TYR A 62 -15.36 -11.67 -5.15
C TYR A 62 -16.04 -11.95 -6.48
N LYS A 63 -16.05 -13.20 -6.93
CA LYS A 63 -16.75 -13.60 -8.17
C LYS A 63 -18.25 -13.31 -8.07
N ARG A 64 -18.88 -13.73 -6.98
CA ARG A 64 -20.30 -13.46 -6.71
C ARG A 64 -20.57 -11.96 -6.63
N TYR A 65 -19.76 -11.22 -5.87
CA TYR A 65 -19.87 -9.76 -5.77
C TYR A 65 -19.79 -9.08 -7.14
N PHE A 66 -18.84 -9.49 -7.98
CA PHE A 66 -18.72 -8.96 -9.34
C PHE A 66 -19.95 -9.25 -10.21
N ILE A 67 -20.53 -10.46 -10.10
CA ILE A 67 -21.75 -10.83 -10.85
C ILE A 67 -22.95 -10.01 -10.37
N GLU A 68 -23.12 -9.87 -9.06
CA GLU A 68 -24.22 -9.14 -8.44
C GLU A 68 -24.17 -7.64 -8.79
N GLU A 69 -22.97 -7.06 -8.86
CA GLU A 69 -22.74 -5.62 -9.10
C GLU A 69 -22.22 -5.31 -10.52
N VAL A 70 -22.36 -6.23 -11.48
CA VAL A 70 -21.70 -6.14 -12.80
C VAL A 70 -21.96 -4.80 -13.51
N ASN A 71 -23.18 -4.26 -13.39
CA ASN A 71 -23.56 -2.99 -14.01
C ASN A 71 -22.77 -1.80 -13.45
N GLU A 72 -22.49 -1.76 -12.14
CA GLU A 72 -21.70 -0.69 -11.53
C GLU A 72 -20.22 -0.81 -11.93
N PHE A 73 -19.69 -2.04 -12.04
CA PHE A 73 -18.35 -2.27 -12.58
C PHE A 73 -18.23 -1.82 -14.04
N GLU A 74 -19.21 -2.12 -14.89
CA GLU A 74 -19.23 -1.69 -16.29
C GLU A 74 -19.35 -0.17 -16.41
N LYS A 75 -20.21 0.45 -15.60
CA LYS A 75 -20.35 1.90 -15.53
C LYS A 75 -19.03 2.57 -15.15
N PHE A 76 -18.36 2.10 -14.10
CA PHE A 76 -17.05 2.63 -13.71
C PHE A 76 -16.00 2.41 -14.79
N TYR A 77 -15.94 1.21 -15.39
CA TYR A 77 -15.04 0.94 -16.52
C TYR A 77 -15.24 1.93 -17.67
N ASN A 78 -16.49 2.30 -17.95
CA ASN A 78 -16.83 3.26 -19.00
C ASN A 78 -16.50 4.71 -18.65
N MET A 79 -16.36 5.06 -17.36
CA MET A 79 -15.90 6.38 -16.90
C MET A 79 -14.38 6.58 -17.06
N LEU A 80 -13.59 5.50 -17.13
CA LEU A 80 -12.13 5.59 -17.28
C LEU A 80 -11.77 6.11 -18.69
N GLU A 81 -11.01 7.19 -18.77
CA GLU A 81 -10.71 7.86 -20.04
C GLU A 81 -9.76 7.04 -20.93
N ASP A 82 -8.66 6.54 -20.36
CA ASP A 82 -7.59 5.91 -21.12
C ASP A 82 -7.61 4.36 -21.08
N LEU A 83 -7.03 3.75 -22.10
CA LEU A 83 -6.98 2.29 -22.26
C LEU A 83 -6.12 1.61 -21.19
N ASP A 84 -5.07 2.27 -20.71
CA ASP A 84 -4.18 1.69 -19.69
C ASP A 84 -4.90 1.57 -18.35
N SER A 85 -5.61 2.61 -17.90
CA SER A 85 -6.46 2.60 -16.71
C SER A 85 -7.56 1.54 -16.80
N ARG A 86 -8.22 1.41 -17.96
CA ARG A 86 -9.21 0.36 -18.23
C ARG A 86 -8.60 -1.04 -18.10
N GLN A 87 -7.39 -1.24 -18.62
CA GLN A 87 -6.69 -2.52 -18.54
C GLN A 87 -6.27 -2.85 -17.11
N VAL A 88 -5.73 -1.87 -16.36
CA VAL A 88 -5.39 -2.03 -14.93
C VAL A 88 -6.62 -2.41 -14.12
N PHE A 89 -7.77 -1.76 -14.36
CA PHE A 89 -9.02 -2.10 -13.67
C PHE A 89 -9.50 -3.53 -13.98
N LYS A 90 -9.49 -3.94 -15.25
CA LYS A 90 -9.84 -5.32 -15.64
C LYS A 90 -8.91 -6.35 -15.01
N ASN A 91 -7.62 -6.07 -15.00
CA ASN A 91 -6.59 -6.90 -14.40
C ASN A 91 -6.80 -7.07 -12.88
N LEU A 92 -7.16 -5.98 -12.19
CA LEU A 92 -7.48 -6.01 -10.77
C LEU A 92 -8.71 -6.88 -10.48
N ILE A 93 -9.77 -6.78 -11.29
CA ILE A 93 -10.95 -7.65 -11.17
C ILE A 93 -10.57 -9.11 -11.40
N ALA A 94 -9.81 -9.39 -12.47
CA ALA A 94 -9.33 -10.72 -12.79
C ALA A 94 -8.50 -11.32 -11.64
N TYR A 95 -7.62 -10.53 -11.02
CA TYR A 95 -6.89 -10.93 -9.81
C TYR A 95 -7.82 -11.23 -8.64
N ARG A 96 -8.76 -10.32 -8.31
CA ARG A 96 -9.67 -10.50 -7.17
C ARG A 96 -10.53 -11.75 -7.31
N ILE A 97 -10.95 -12.08 -8.53
CA ILE A 97 -11.73 -13.28 -8.84
C ILE A 97 -10.85 -14.53 -8.84
N SER A 98 -9.69 -14.50 -9.50
CA SER A 98 -8.90 -15.72 -9.74
C SER A 98 -7.86 -16.03 -8.66
N GLY A 99 -7.47 -15.05 -7.84
CA GLY A 99 -6.30 -15.11 -6.97
C GLY A 99 -4.96 -15.11 -7.72
N ASN A 100 -4.96 -15.01 -9.06
CA ASN A 100 -3.75 -15.09 -9.86
C ASN A 100 -2.98 -13.77 -9.85
N LEU A 101 -1.84 -13.75 -9.18
CA LEU A 101 -0.96 -12.58 -9.08
C LEU A 101 -0.42 -12.12 -10.44
N ASP A 102 -0.32 -13.00 -11.44
CA ASP A 102 0.11 -12.63 -12.80
C ASP A 102 -0.88 -11.68 -13.49
N CYS A 103 -2.11 -11.57 -12.99
CA CYS A 103 -3.06 -10.58 -13.46
C CYS A 103 -2.66 -9.16 -13.01
N LEU A 104 -1.97 -9.01 -11.87
CA LEU A 104 -1.55 -7.70 -11.39
C LEU A 104 -0.45 -7.16 -12.29
N LYS A 105 -0.64 -5.92 -12.72
CA LYS A 105 0.37 -5.16 -13.46
C LYS A 105 0.86 -4.04 -12.55
N GLU A 106 2.16 -3.90 -12.42
CA GLU A 106 2.73 -2.75 -11.74
C GLU A 106 2.37 -1.45 -12.48
N SER A 107 2.13 -0.39 -11.70
CA SER A 107 1.98 0.94 -12.26
C SER A 107 3.29 1.37 -12.94
N SER A 108 3.19 2.04 -14.09
CA SER A 108 4.35 2.59 -14.79
C SER A 108 4.95 3.83 -14.12
N PHE A 109 4.33 4.29 -13.04
CA PHE A 109 4.74 5.46 -12.25
C PHE A 109 4.47 5.18 -10.76
N SER A 110 5.20 5.90 -9.90
CA SER A 110 5.08 5.80 -8.45
C SER A 110 3.71 6.26 -7.93
N GLN A 111 3.29 5.68 -6.80
CA GLN A 111 2.05 6.05 -6.12
C GLN A 111 1.97 7.58 -5.91
N TYR A 112 0.81 8.18 -6.20
CA TYR A 112 0.54 9.62 -6.11
C TYR A 112 1.24 10.54 -7.14
N PHE A 113 2.20 10.05 -7.92
CA PHE A 113 2.98 10.85 -8.88
C PHE A 113 2.65 10.50 -10.34
N HIS A 114 1.37 10.58 -10.72
CA HIS A 114 0.92 10.28 -12.08
C HIS A 114 1.37 11.37 -13.08
N PRO A 115 1.83 11.02 -14.30
CA PRO A 115 2.37 11.98 -15.26
C PRO A 115 1.45 13.17 -15.62
N LYS A 116 0.13 12.97 -15.57
CA LYS A 116 -0.88 14.02 -15.84
C LYS A 116 -1.49 14.65 -14.59
N VAL A 117 -1.53 13.93 -13.46
CA VAL A 117 -2.26 14.34 -12.25
C VAL A 117 -1.37 14.04 -11.05
N HIS A 118 -0.61 15.04 -10.65
CA HIS A 118 0.36 14.94 -9.57
C HIS A 118 0.33 16.25 -8.77
N PRO A 119 0.77 16.24 -7.51
CA PRO A 119 0.86 17.48 -6.76
C PRO A 119 1.94 18.38 -7.35
N VAL A 120 1.76 19.68 -7.23
CA VAL A 120 2.69 20.72 -7.67
C VAL A 120 3.07 21.63 -6.50
N LYS A 121 4.10 22.46 -6.72
CA LYS A 121 4.57 23.39 -5.69
C LYS A 121 3.47 24.41 -5.39
N GLY A 122 3.22 24.64 -4.11
CA GLY A 122 2.18 25.52 -3.58
C GLY A 122 0.91 24.79 -3.17
N ASP A 123 0.76 23.50 -3.51
CA ASP A 123 -0.43 22.74 -3.17
C ASP A 123 -0.60 22.55 -1.65
N VAL A 124 -1.86 22.42 -1.25
CA VAL A 124 -2.27 21.95 0.07
C VAL A 124 -2.69 20.49 -0.08
N ILE A 125 -1.99 19.60 0.60
CA ILE A 125 -2.16 18.16 0.52
C ILE A 125 -2.87 17.66 1.78
N ILE A 126 -3.93 16.90 1.58
CA ILE A 126 -4.62 16.14 2.63
C ILE A 126 -4.15 14.69 2.55
N ASP A 127 -3.32 14.27 3.50
CA ASP A 127 -2.83 12.90 3.62
C ASP A 127 -3.74 12.10 4.57
N GLY A 128 -4.73 11.44 3.98
CA GLY A 128 -5.73 10.64 4.68
C GLY A 128 -5.20 9.26 5.06
N GLY A 129 -4.54 9.16 6.22
CA GLY A 129 -3.94 7.92 6.71
C GLY A 129 -2.41 7.89 6.64
N GLY A 130 -1.74 8.97 7.06
CA GLY A 130 -0.28 9.13 6.89
C GLY A 130 0.62 8.23 7.75
N PHE A 131 0.05 7.23 8.44
CA PHE A 131 0.77 6.23 9.23
C PHE A 131 1.89 6.84 10.10
N THR A 132 3.16 6.62 9.76
CA THR A 132 4.33 7.12 10.49
C THR A 132 5.16 8.15 9.69
N GLY A 133 4.65 8.64 8.56
CA GLY A 133 5.24 9.77 7.82
C GLY A 133 5.94 9.43 6.50
N ASP A 134 5.82 8.21 5.99
CA ASP A 134 6.41 7.79 4.72
C ASP A 134 5.84 8.56 3.53
N THR A 135 4.53 8.76 3.47
CA THR A 135 3.86 9.56 2.43
C THR A 135 4.24 11.05 2.53
N VAL A 136 4.26 11.60 3.75
CA VAL A 136 4.73 12.98 4.01
C VAL A 136 6.15 13.19 3.48
N LYS A 137 7.06 12.23 3.74
CA LYS A 137 8.44 12.28 3.24
C LYS A 137 8.50 12.30 1.72
N GLN A 138 7.70 11.46 1.06
CA GLN A 138 7.63 11.39 -0.40
C GLN A 138 7.19 12.72 -1.01
N PHE A 139 6.12 13.33 -0.50
CA PHE A 139 5.65 14.63 -1.01
C PHE A 139 6.65 15.77 -0.76
N ASN A 140 7.25 15.85 0.43
CA ASN A 140 8.26 16.86 0.73
C ASN A 140 9.50 16.73 -0.17
N ASN A 141 9.96 15.52 -0.43
CA ASN A 141 11.06 15.28 -1.35
C ASN A 141 10.70 15.69 -2.78
N TYR A 142 9.53 15.30 -3.26
CA TYR A 142 9.07 15.58 -4.62
C TYR A 142 8.85 17.08 -4.88
N LEU A 143 8.31 17.80 -3.89
CA LEU A 143 7.96 19.22 -3.99
C LEU A 143 9.00 20.16 -3.39
N HIS A 144 10.11 19.62 -2.89
CA HIS A 144 11.15 20.37 -2.17
C HIS A 144 10.57 21.19 -1.01
N SER A 145 9.69 20.56 -0.23
CA SER A 145 8.93 21.17 0.88
C SER A 145 8.12 22.41 0.50
N CYS A 146 7.90 22.67 -0.79
CA CYS A 146 7.10 23.79 -1.29
C CYS A 146 5.64 23.37 -1.39
N CYS A 147 5.03 22.92 -0.30
CA CYS A 147 3.63 22.53 -0.18
C CYS A 147 3.21 22.66 1.30
N LYS A 148 1.92 22.57 1.59
CA LYS A 148 1.42 22.36 2.96
C LYS A 148 0.82 20.97 3.04
N ILE A 149 1.09 20.24 4.11
CA ILE A 149 0.57 18.87 4.29
C ILE A 149 -0.19 18.77 5.61
N HIS A 150 -1.43 18.28 5.54
CA HIS A 150 -2.25 17.94 6.70
C HIS A 150 -2.42 16.43 6.72
N SER A 151 -1.77 15.76 7.67
CA SER A 151 -1.67 14.30 7.73
C SER A 151 -2.50 13.72 8.87
N PHE A 152 -3.52 12.95 8.51
CA PHE A 152 -4.49 12.36 9.43
C PHE A 152 -4.02 10.98 9.89
N VAL A 153 -3.84 10.81 11.20
CA VAL A 153 -3.35 9.56 11.82
C VAL A 153 -4.20 9.25 13.06
N PRO A 154 -5.16 8.30 12.98
CA PRO A 154 -6.08 8.04 14.09
C PRO A 154 -5.42 7.33 15.29
N SER A 155 -4.53 6.36 15.04
CA SER A 155 -3.88 5.61 16.13
C SER A 155 -2.88 6.49 16.86
N SER A 156 -2.96 6.51 18.18
CA SER A 156 -2.07 7.22 19.09
C SER A 156 -0.60 6.83 18.92
N ASN A 157 -0.31 5.54 18.73
CA ASN A 157 1.05 5.06 18.54
C ASN A 157 1.66 5.54 17.22
N ASN A 158 0.89 5.48 16.12
CA ASN A 158 1.36 5.96 14.82
C ASN A 158 1.45 7.49 14.80
N TYR A 159 0.50 8.17 15.45
CA TYR A 159 0.53 9.63 15.58
C TYR A 159 1.76 10.11 16.33
N ALA A 160 2.12 9.47 17.45
CA ALA A 160 3.34 9.82 18.19
C ALA A 160 4.61 9.64 17.33
N GLN A 161 4.66 8.58 16.51
CA GLN A 161 5.77 8.36 15.56
C GLN A 161 5.79 9.43 14.46
N MET A 162 4.64 9.80 13.90
CA MET A 162 4.52 10.90 12.93
C MET A 162 5.02 12.23 13.51
N VAL A 163 4.61 12.59 14.74
CA VAL A 163 5.05 13.82 15.40
C VAL A 163 6.56 13.81 15.60
N SER A 164 7.11 12.70 16.11
CA SER A 164 8.56 12.56 16.27
C SER A 164 9.31 12.66 14.93
N PHE A 165 8.76 12.06 13.87
CA PHE A 165 9.31 12.16 12.51
C PHE A 165 9.34 13.61 12.02
N ILE A 166 8.22 14.35 12.18
CA ILE A 166 8.12 15.78 11.81
C ILE A 166 9.15 16.63 12.55
N GLU A 167 9.32 16.40 13.86
CA GLU A 167 10.28 17.11 14.69
C GLU A 167 11.74 16.83 14.27
N VAL A 168 12.10 15.56 14.10
CA VAL A 168 13.46 15.13 13.74
C VAL A 168 13.86 15.62 12.34
N GLU A 169 12.96 15.56 11.37
CA GLU A 169 13.20 16.01 9.99
C GLU A 169 12.94 17.53 9.83
N ASN A 170 12.56 18.22 10.92
CA ASN A 170 12.28 19.67 10.96
C ASN A 170 11.28 20.14 9.88
N LEU A 171 10.16 19.43 9.76
CA LEU A 171 9.16 19.65 8.71
C LEU A 171 8.14 20.72 9.10
N LEU A 172 8.50 21.99 8.93
CA LEU A 172 7.67 23.15 9.32
C LEU A 172 6.37 23.29 8.51
N ASN A 173 6.25 22.60 7.39
CA ASN A 173 5.13 22.69 6.46
C ASN A 173 4.10 21.56 6.65
N VAL A 174 4.26 20.72 7.68
CA VAL A 174 3.42 19.55 7.95
C VAL A 174 2.67 19.74 9.26
N THR A 175 1.36 19.47 9.24
CA THR A 175 0.50 19.40 10.42
C THR A 175 0.00 17.97 10.59
N ALA A 176 0.37 17.30 11.67
CA ALA A 176 -0.22 16.02 12.04
C ALA A 176 -1.58 16.25 12.73
N VAL A 177 -2.59 15.48 12.36
CA VAL A 177 -3.94 15.53 12.94
C VAL A 177 -4.31 14.15 13.48
N GLN A 178 -4.52 14.05 14.80
CA GLN A 178 -4.87 12.79 15.45
C GLN A 178 -6.36 12.46 15.28
N ALA A 179 -6.78 12.19 14.05
CA ALA A 179 -8.13 11.79 13.71
C ALA A 179 -8.15 10.87 12.49
N GLY A 180 -9.17 10.01 12.41
CA GLY A 180 -9.56 9.35 11.17
C GLY A 180 -10.43 10.27 10.32
N LEU A 181 -10.47 10.03 9.01
CA LEU A 181 -11.38 10.69 8.09
C LEU A 181 -12.56 9.78 7.77
N GLY A 182 -13.78 10.30 7.85
CA GLY A 182 -14.98 9.54 7.53
C GLY A 182 -16.25 10.37 7.51
N GLU A 183 -17.30 9.80 6.93
CA GLU A 183 -18.62 10.43 6.86
C GLU A 183 -19.29 10.51 8.25
N LYS A 184 -19.16 9.44 9.04
CA LYS A 184 -19.71 9.39 10.40
C LYS A 184 -18.72 9.98 11.39
N ILE A 185 -19.01 11.19 11.84
CA ILE A 185 -18.21 11.91 12.83
C ILE A 185 -18.50 11.34 14.22
N GLY A 186 -17.45 11.11 15.01
CA GLY A 186 -17.60 10.60 16.37
C GLY A 186 -16.40 9.82 16.87
N LYS A 187 -16.58 9.26 18.07
CA LYS A 187 -15.61 8.34 18.66
C LYS A 187 -15.90 6.92 18.23
N PHE A 188 -14.87 6.24 17.76
CA PHE A 188 -14.94 4.85 17.31
C PHE A 188 -13.88 4.02 18.00
N CYS A 189 -14.13 2.73 18.16
CA CYS A 189 -13.16 1.76 18.62
C CYS A 189 -12.50 1.11 17.40
N MET A 190 -11.18 1.04 17.42
CA MET A 190 -10.38 0.54 16.30
C MET A 190 -9.50 -0.63 16.75
N ASN A 191 -9.54 -1.74 16.01
CA ASN A 191 -8.76 -2.94 16.26
C ASN A 191 -7.82 -3.25 15.09
N PRO A 192 -6.59 -3.75 15.35
CA PRO A 192 -5.76 -4.30 14.29
C PRO A 192 -6.48 -5.43 13.57
N ILE A 193 -6.33 -5.50 12.24
CA ILE A 193 -6.84 -6.64 11.47
C ILE A 193 -6.01 -7.86 11.86
N LYS A 194 -6.66 -8.91 12.41
CA LYS A 194 -6.00 -10.09 12.99
C LYS A 194 -5.40 -11.07 11.97
N ASP A 195 -5.29 -10.70 10.70
CA ASP A 195 -4.58 -11.48 9.69
C ASP A 195 -3.12 -11.02 9.63
N GLY A 196 -2.19 -11.93 9.95
CA GLY A 196 -0.78 -11.66 10.21
C GLY A 196 -0.11 -10.68 9.23
N ASN A 197 0.74 -9.81 9.80
CA ASN A 197 1.49 -8.72 9.14
C ASN A 197 0.66 -7.63 8.44
N ASN A 198 -0.67 -7.57 8.61
CA ASN A 198 -1.45 -6.45 8.12
C ASN A 198 -1.37 -5.24 9.09
N PRO A 199 -0.81 -4.08 8.67
CA PRO A 199 -0.80 -2.88 9.50
C PRO A 199 -2.16 -2.17 9.56
N GLY A 200 -3.15 -2.68 8.83
CA GLY A 200 -4.49 -2.14 8.76
C GLY A 200 -5.29 -2.36 10.04
N TYR A 201 -6.26 -1.47 10.23
CA TYR A 201 -7.19 -1.52 11.35
C TYR A 201 -8.63 -1.54 10.84
N SER A 202 -9.55 -2.10 11.64
CA SER A 202 -10.99 -2.08 11.39
C SER A 202 -11.74 -1.47 12.57
N ILE A 203 -12.90 -0.86 12.28
CA ILE A 203 -13.81 -0.36 13.31
C ILE A 203 -14.47 -1.56 13.99
N SER A 204 -14.48 -1.54 15.32
CA SER A 204 -14.94 -2.64 16.18
C SER A 204 -15.94 -2.14 17.22
N THR A 205 -16.87 -3.01 17.62
CA THR A 205 -17.79 -2.78 18.74
C THR A 205 -17.20 -3.23 20.08
N GLU A 206 -16.14 -4.03 20.07
CA GLU A 206 -15.41 -4.46 21.27
C GLU A 206 -14.38 -3.40 21.70
N ARG A 207 -14.21 -3.23 23.03
CA ARG A 207 -13.28 -2.24 23.63
C ARG A 207 -11.87 -2.43 23.05
N SER A 208 -11.46 -1.44 22.27
CA SER A 208 -10.18 -1.34 21.58
C SER A 208 -9.72 0.12 21.59
N GLU A 209 -8.67 0.47 20.84
CA GLU A 209 -8.16 1.85 20.82
C GLU A 209 -9.28 2.82 20.40
N GLU A 210 -9.64 3.76 21.27
CA GLU A 210 -10.64 4.79 20.96
C GLU A 210 -9.99 5.87 20.10
N ILE A 211 -10.57 6.11 18.94
CA ILE A 211 -10.12 7.12 17.97
C ILE A 211 -11.23 8.13 17.71
N MET A 212 -10.84 9.36 17.39
CA MET A 212 -11.74 10.37 16.88
C MET A 212 -11.81 10.26 15.35
N VAL A 213 -13.00 10.36 14.77
CA VAL A 213 -13.21 10.45 13.32
C VAL A 213 -13.93 11.75 13.00
N ILE A 214 -13.41 12.52 12.05
CA ILE A 214 -14.01 13.77 11.56
C ILE A 214 -14.24 13.69 10.05
N SER A 215 -15.10 14.57 9.51
CA SER A 215 -15.21 14.72 8.07
C SER A 215 -14.13 15.67 7.54
N LEU A 216 -13.81 15.53 6.26
CA LEU A 216 -12.88 16.45 5.61
C LEU A 216 -13.47 17.86 5.54
N ASP A 217 -14.76 17.98 5.26
CA ASP A 217 -15.48 19.26 5.18
C ASP A 217 -15.39 20.04 6.51
N GLU A 218 -15.62 19.38 7.65
CA GLU A 218 -15.52 20.02 8.97
C GLU A 218 -14.10 20.49 9.29
N TYR A 219 -13.08 19.84 8.72
CA TYR A 219 -11.69 20.22 8.92
C TYR A 219 -11.31 21.47 8.12
N VAL A 220 -11.71 21.52 6.84
CA VAL A 220 -11.31 22.61 5.92
C VAL A 220 -12.12 23.89 6.11
N GLU A 221 -13.29 23.83 6.73
CA GLU A 221 -14.11 25.00 7.06
C GLU A 221 -13.64 25.78 8.30
N LYS A 222 -12.67 25.24 9.06
CA LYS A 222 -12.09 25.87 10.27
C LYS A 222 -10.92 26.79 9.94
#